data_AF-A0A4Z0V4Z2-F1
#
_entry.id   AF-A0A4Z0V4Z2-F1
#
_cell.length_a   1.000
_cell.length_b   1.000
_cell.length_c   1.000
_cell.angle_alpha   90.00
_cell.angle_beta   90.00
_cell.angle_gamma   90.00
#
_symmetry.space_group_name_H-M   'P 1'
#
loop_
_entity.id
_entity.type
_entity.pdbx_description
1 polymer ?
#
loop_
_entity_poly.entity_id
_entity_poly.type
_entity_poly.pdbx_seq_one_letter_code
_entity_poly.pdbx_strand_id
1 'polypeptide(L)'
;MTFSEFVAIRLNQTSKRTLDYKSISSFLSSVKENDELCLEDSLKVWVCDMIDCGVAVTSRKRYVEKLRTLYKEYSNGDDIAVNPFDSIKELCALDAPVNARRLQSELTKIEGIFDTIMTDAKSKPELAVFLYLLFNTSPDIEKVISLTMEEYIPEFRQLDEIIRWEEFHHRRKYIFDLNQSRKRIPQIVREVTNTLDFYFRVRNIKFPEGFTNKTILSLWMAKARMCGVKYADLKRIVDVIPAEYEYFRLLKSSILTADEIMSIKHRVAESFAPSGKRWYAIKLRRGIAYDILADYLKTNFAEYYDDRLLFYPQQEVARRVEKRIVTTVTPIIPDIVFIYINPRYIRKVDTLIKPERLGYVFRITSGADSGYSVIDTRSMTGFQNMIGIFTPDIKVELTEESPVGLGREVLITGGIMSGYEGTIFDIKEGSDIRQIYIRLSDKYSIKAEVKVEACFVKAIG
;
A
#
# COMPACT_ATOMS: atom_id res chain seq x y z
N MET A 1 -17.78 -12.08 33.03
CA MET A 1 -18.26 -11.09 32.06
C MET A 1 -17.38 -9.87 32.18
N THR A 2 -16.71 -9.46 31.12
CA THR A 2 -15.89 -8.25 31.10
C THR A 2 -16.78 -6.99 31.05
N PHE A 3 -16.22 -5.83 31.38
CA PHE A 3 -16.96 -4.57 31.26
C PHE A 3 -17.35 -4.28 29.80
N SER A 4 -16.49 -4.60 28.82
CA SER A 4 -16.78 -4.42 27.39
C SER A 4 -17.95 -5.30 26.93
N GLU A 5 -18.05 -6.55 27.41
CA GLU A 5 -19.19 -7.44 27.15
C GLU A 5 -20.49 -6.87 27.75
N PHE A 6 -20.46 -6.38 28.98
CA PHE A 6 -21.61 -5.74 29.62
C PHE A 6 -22.09 -4.51 28.83
N VAL A 7 -21.14 -3.67 28.40
CA VAL A 7 -21.41 -2.47 27.61
C VAL A 7 -21.99 -2.81 26.23
N ALA A 8 -21.55 -3.91 25.59
CA ALA A 8 -22.12 -4.41 24.33
C ALA A 8 -23.58 -4.87 24.49
N ILE A 9 -23.91 -5.55 25.60
CA ILE A 9 -25.29 -5.94 25.93
C ILE A 9 -26.16 -4.69 26.11
N ARG A 10 -25.66 -3.68 26.85
CA ARG A 10 -26.37 -2.41 27.06
C ARG A 10 -26.58 -1.62 25.77
N LEU A 11 -25.65 -1.65 24.83
CA LEU A 11 -25.81 -0.99 23.52
C LEU A 11 -27.06 -1.51 22.78
N ASN A 12 -27.28 -2.83 22.79
CA ASN A 12 -28.43 -3.45 22.11
C ASN A 12 -29.77 -3.08 22.75
N GLN A 13 -29.77 -2.73 24.03
CA GLN A 13 -30.95 -2.27 24.78
C GLN A 13 -31.18 -0.76 24.67
N THR A 14 -30.21 -0.01 24.15
CA THR A 14 -30.23 1.46 24.12
C THR A 14 -30.74 1.97 22.76
N SER A 15 -31.66 2.94 22.77
CA SER A 15 -32.17 3.54 21.54
C SER A 15 -31.09 4.31 20.77
N LYS A 16 -30.97 4.04 19.46
CA LYS A 16 -29.96 4.62 18.53
C LYS A 16 -29.88 6.15 18.50
N ARG A 17 -30.95 6.84 18.90
CA ARG A 17 -31.04 8.32 18.89
C ARG A 17 -30.53 8.98 20.16
N THR A 18 -30.24 8.20 21.20
CA THR A 18 -29.83 8.73 22.51
C THR A 18 -28.34 9.08 22.52
N LEU A 19 -27.97 10.02 23.39
CA LEU A 19 -26.57 10.34 23.68
C LEU A 19 -25.82 9.11 24.22
N ASP A 20 -26.54 8.28 24.99
CA ASP A 20 -26.02 7.08 25.64
C ASP A 20 -25.58 6.06 24.58
N TYR A 21 -26.39 5.85 23.54
CA TYR A 21 -26.00 5.02 22.40
C TYR A 21 -24.73 5.52 21.72
N LYS A 22 -24.60 6.85 21.50
CA LYS A 22 -23.41 7.43 20.85
C LYS A 22 -22.15 7.24 21.71
N SER A 23 -22.26 7.45 23.01
CA SER A 23 -21.16 7.26 23.96
C SER A 23 -20.71 5.80 24.00
N ILE A 24 -21.66 4.87 24.18
CA ILE A 24 -21.38 3.43 24.27
C ILE A 24 -20.78 2.91 22.95
N SER A 25 -21.41 3.27 21.83
CA SER A 25 -20.94 2.86 20.51
C SER A 25 -19.52 3.37 20.23
N SER A 26 -19.22 4.61 20.61
CA SER A 26 -17.87 5.17 20.46
C SER A 26 -16.82 4.42 21.29
N PHE A 27 -17.14 4.05 22.54
CA PHE A 27 -16.22 3.27 23.38
C PHE A 27 -15.99 1.87 22.80
N LEU A 28 -17.05 1.17 22.40
CA LEU A 28 -16.94 -0.19 21.84
C LEU A 28 -16.17 -0.22 20.52
N SER A 29 -16.32 0.79 19.66
CA SER A 29 -15.52 0.90 18.44
C SER A 29 -14.03 1.04 18.76
N SER A 30 -13.67 1.84 19.76
CA SER A 30 -12.27 2.02 20.20
C SER A 30 -11.69 0.75 20.84
N VAL A 31 -12.49 0.04 21.65
CA VAL A 31 -12.06 -1.21 22.31
C VAL A 31 -11.85 -2.34 21.30
N LYS A 32 -12.70 -2.47 20.27
CA LYS A 32 -12.54 -3.50 19.22
C LYS A 32 -11.18 -3.44 18.52
N GLU A 33 -10.61 -2.25 18.39
CA GLU A 33 -9.28 -2.05 17.78
C GLU A 33 -8.14 -2.35 18.76
N ASN A 34 -8.43 -2.51 20.06
CA ASN A 34 -7.48 -2.59 21.16
C ASN A 34 -7.88 -3.63 22.24
N ASP A 35 -8.41 -4.78 21.82
CA ASP A 35 -9.09 -5.78 22.69
C ASP A 35 -8.17 -6.41 23.78
N GLU A 36 -6.86 -6.23 23.65
CA GLU A 36 -5.84 -6.77 24.58
C GLU A 36 -5.52 -5.84 25.76
N LEU A 37 -6.06 -4.61 25.78
CA LEU A 37 -5.76 -3.62 26.83
C LEU A 37 -6.61 -3.84 28.09
N CYS A 38 -6.05 -3.49 29.24
CA CYS A 38 -6.84 -3.37 30.46
C CYS A 38 -7.82 -2.19 30.35
N LEU A 39 -8.90 -2.20 31.14
CA LEU A 39 -9.95 -1.18 31.08
C LEU A 39 -9.42 0.25 31.19
N GLU A 40 -8.43 0.49 32.07
CA GLU A 40 -7.83 1.82 32.23
C GLU A 40 -7.16 2.31 30.94
N ASP A 41 -6.36 1.46 30.30
CA ASP A 41 -5.66 1.79 29.06
C ASP A 41 -6.65 1.92 27.88
N SER A 42 -7.68 1.08 27.82
CA SER A 42 -8.77 1.21 26.84
C SER A 42 -9.51 2.55 26.98
N LEU A 43 -9.75 3.02 28.21
CA LEU A 43 -10.38 4.32 28.46
C LEU A 43 -9.48 5.48 27.98
N LYS A 44 -8.18 5.41 28.24
CA LYS A 44 -7.22 6.42 27.75
C LYS A 44 -7.21 6.49 26.23
N VAL A 45 -7.11 5.35 25.56
CA VAL A 45 -7.15 5.25 24.09
C VAL A 45 -8.47 5.81 23.53
N TRP A 46 -9.60 5.46 24.14
CA TRP A 46 -10.91 5.99 23.72
C TRP A 46 -11.00 7.51 23.84
N VAL A 47 -10.44 8.10 24.91
CA VAL A 47 -10.40 9.56 25.03
C VAL A 47 -9.49 10.16 23.96
N CYS A 48 -8.34 9.56 23.66
CA CYS A 48 -7.45 9.96 22.56
C CYS A 48 -8.15 9.92 21.19
N ASP A 49 -8.93 8.88 20.88
CA ASP A 49 -9.73 8.81 19.66
C ASP A 49 -10.73 9.97 19.57
N MET A 50 -11.36 10.33 20.69
CA MET A 50 -12.23 11.50 20.74
C MET A 50 -11.47 12.82 20.53
N ILE A 51 -10.21 12.92 20.98
CA ILE A 51 -9.34 14.08 20.71
C ILE A 51 -9.02 14.18 19.21
N ASP A 52 -8.58 13.08 18.59
CA ASP A 52 -8.25 13.00 17.16
C ASP A 52 -9.46 13.32 16.27
N CYS A 53 -10.65 12.87 16.67
CA CYS A 53 -11.91 13.20 15.98
C CYS A 53 -12.35 14.66 16.22
N GLY A 54 -11.68 15.41 17.10
CA GLY A 54 -11.98 16.78 17.49
C GLY A 54 -13.30 16.93 18.25
N VAL A 55 -13.66 15.95 19.08
CA VAL A 55 -14.82 16.04 19.96
C VAL A 55 -14.56 17.11 21.01
N ALA A 56 -15.48 18.05 21.15
CA ALA A 56 -15.35 19.15 22.12
C ALA A 56 -15.18 18.65 23.56
N VAL A 57 -14.44 19.40 24.38
CA VAL A 57 -14.18 19.09 25.80
C VAL A 57 -15.47 18.76 26.56
N THR A 58 -16.51 19.58 26.39
CA THR A 58 -17.82 19.39 27.02
C THR A 58 -18.51 18.09 26.61
N SER A 59 -18.43 17.73 25.33
CA SER A 59 -18.98 16.49 24.79
C SER A 59 -18.22 15.25 25.28
N ARG A 60 -16.89 15.31 25.32
CA ARG A 60 -16.06 14.21 25.88
C ARG A 60 -16.39 13.94 27.35
N LYS A 61 -16.44 15.00 28.17
CA LYS A 61 -16.84 14.88 29.59
C LYS A 61 -18.22 14.24 29.76
N ARG A 62 -19.18 14.60 28.90
CA ARG A 62 -20.52 13.99 28.90
C ARG A 62 -20.50 12.51 28.52
N TYR A 63 -19.73 12.11 27.51
CA TYR A 63 -19.60 10.70 27.11
C TYR A 63 -18.98 9.88 28.24
N VAL A 64 -17.88 10.38 28.82
CA VAL A 64 -17.19 9.72 29.92
C VAL A 64 -18.09 9.55 31.14
N GLU A 65 -18.90 10.56 31.49
CA GLU A 65 -19.82 10.46 32.63
C GLU A 65 -20.94 9.42 32.40
N LYS A 66 -21.42 9.29 31.16
CA LYS A 66 -22.38 8.24 30.80
C LYS A 66 -21.79 6.85 30.93
N LEU A 67 -20.58 6.64 30.43
CA LEU A 67 -19.89 5.36 30.57
C LEU A 67 -19.54 5.07 32.04
N ARG A 68 -19.19 6.08 32.83
CA ARG A 68 -18.95 5.96 34.28
C ARG A 68 -20.21 5.53 35.03
N THR A 69 -21.38 6.03 34.64
CA THR A 69 -22.67 5.61 35.21
C THR A 69 -22.92 4.13 34.96
N LEU A 70 -22.68 3.66 33.72
CA LEU A 70 -22.77 2.24 33.38
C LEU A 70 -21.75 1.37 34.12
N TYR A 71 -20.56 1.90 34.38
CA TYR A 71 -19.55 1.21 35.18
C TYR A 71 -19.99 0.99 36.63
N LYS A 72 -20.66 1.99 37.24
CA LYS A 72 -21.24 1.85 38.58
C LYS A 72 -22.35 0.79 38.63
N GLU A 73 -23.18 0.71 37.58
CA GLU A 73 -24.17 -0.37 37.45
C GLU A 73 -23.50 -1.74 37.35
N TYR A 74 -22.42 -1.84 36.57
CA TYR A 74 -21.65 -3.07 36.42
C TYR A 74 -20.95 -3.52 37.72
N SER A 75 -20.44 -2.58 38.51
CA SER A 75 -19.76 -2.87 39.78
C SER A 75 -20.70 -3.09 40.96
N ASN A 76 -22.02 -3.16 40.75
CA ASN A 76 -23.05 -3.26 41.80
C ASN A 76 -22.95 -2.21 42.92
N GLY A 77 -22.32 -1.06 42.64
CA GLY A 77 -22.09 -0.02 43.64
C GLY A 77 -21.02 -0.32 44.70
N ASP A 78 -20.21 -1.39 44.54
CA ASP A 78 -19.03 -1.58 45.39
C ASP A 78 -18.03 -0.45 45.14
N ASP A 79 -17.58 0.20 46.22
CA ASP A 79 -16.53 1.22 46.20
C ASP A 79 -15.18 0.54 45.91
N ILE A 80 -14.88 0.38 44.62
CA ILE A 80 -13.57 -0.08 44.16
C ILE A 80 -12.54 0.99 44.56
N ALA A 81 -11.51 0.58 45.31
CA ALA A 81 -10.49 1.47 45.88
C ALA A 81 -9.76 2.36 44.85
N VAL A 82 -9.77 1.98 43.57
CA VAL A 82 -9.24 2.78 42.45
C VAL A 82 -10.25 2.77 41.30
N ASN A 83 -10.88 3.91 41.05
CA ASN A 83 -11.81 4.08 39.94
C ASN A 83 -11.01 4.34 38.64
N PRO A 84 -11.09 3.46 37.61
CA PRO A 84 -10.28 3.58 36.39
C PRO A 84 -10.55 4.88 35.62
N PHE A 85 -11.72 5.51 35.81
CA PHE A 85 -12.07 6.80 35.19
C PHE A 85 -11.30 7.99 35.78
N ASP A 86 -10.66 7.84 36.94
CA ASP A 86 -9.87 8.93 37.52
C ASP A 86 -8.57 9.16 36.72
N SER A 87 -8.03 8.11 36.10
CA SER A 87 -6.82 8.16 35.25
C SER A 87 -6.99 8.99 33.97
N ILE A 88 -8.23 9.21 33.52
CA ILE A 88 -8.54 9.93 32.25
C ILE A 88 -9.00 11.36 32.47
N LYS A 89 -9.11 11.84 33.71
CA LYS A 89 -9.60 13.20 34.01
C LYS A 89 -8.78 14.28 33.33
N GLU A 90 -7.46 14.16 33.38
CA GLU A 90 -6.52 15.07 32.73
C GLU A 90 -6.73 15.08 31.22
N LEU A 91 -6.74 13.91 30.57
CA LEU A 91 -7.01 13.75 29.13
C LEU A 91 -8.33 14.39 28.70
N CYS A 92 -9.39 14.21 29.51
CA CYS A 92 -10.70 14.78 29.21
C CYS A 92 -10.75 16.31 29.31
N ALA A 93 -9.83 16.91 30.06
CA ALA A 93 -9.73 18.35 30.26
C ALA A 93 -8.87 19.05 29.20
N LEU A 94 -7.97 18.33 28.52
CA LEU A 94 -7.12 18.90 27.46
C LEU A 94 -7.96 19.46 26.32
N ASP A 95 -7.76 20.72 25.92
CA ASP A 95 -8.40 21.23 24.71
C ASP A 95 -8.00 20.36 23.51
N ALA A 96 -8.98 19.93 22.73
CA ALA A 96 -8.68 19.23 21.48
C ALA A 96 -7.84 20.20 20.65
N PRO A 97 -6.62 19.83 20.24
CA PRO A 97 -5.77 20.77 19.53
C PRO A 97 -6.48 21.14 18.24
N VAL A 98 -6.80 22.44 18.10
CA VAL A 98 -7.30 23.05 16.85
C VAL A 98 -6.41 22.64 15.66
N ASN A 99 -5.16 22.31 15.96
CA ASN A 99 -4.14 21.87 15.02
C ASN A 99 -4.36 20.46 14.45
N ALA A 100 -4.98 19.48 15.14
CA ALA A 100 -5.08 18.11 14.61
C ALA A 100 -6.01 18.01 13.38
N ARG A 101 -7.22 18.60 13.46
CA ARG A 101 -8.12 18.70 12.30
C ARG A 101 -7.54 19.53 11.17
N ARG A 102 -6.84 20.62 11.51
CA ARG A 102 -6.14 21.46 10.53
C ARG A 102 -5.04 20.65 9.85
N LEU A 103 -4.22 19.92 10.60
CA LEU A 103 -3.17 19.04 10.09
C LEU A 103 -3.73 17.96 9.18
N GLN A 104 -4.87 17.35 9.51
CA GLN A 104 -5.55 16.41 8.62
C GLN A 104 -5.97 17.08 7.30
N SER A 105 -6.52 18.29 7.35
CA SER A 105 -6.86 19.04 6.12
C SER A 105 -5.62 19.39 5.28
N GLU A 106 -4.53 19.82 5.92
CA GLU A 106 -3.26 20.09 5.23
C GLU A 106 -2.63 18.81 4.68
N LEU A 107 -2.73 17.69 5.40
CA LEU A 107 -2.30 16.37 4.96
C LEU A 107 -3.04 15.94 3.69
N THR A 108 -4.37 16.09 3.64
CA THR A 108 -5.15 15.78 2.42
C THR A 108 -4.71 16.62 1.22
N LYS A 109 -4.35 17.90 1.44
CA LYS A 109 -3.78 18.73 0.35
C LYS A 109 -2.41 18.22 -0.09
N ILE A 110 -1.54 17.84 0.86
CA ILE A 110 -0.22 17.26 0.58
C ILE A 110 -0.38 15.96 -0.22
N GLU A 111 -1.30 15.08 0.18
CA GLU A 111 -1.63 13.84 -0.56
C GLU A 111 -2.06 14.15 -1.99
N GLY A 112 -2.89 15.19 -2.19
CA GLY A 112 -3.34 15.62 -3.51
C GLY A 112 -2.22 16.10 -4.45
N ILE A 113 -1.08 16.52 -3.90
CA ILE A 113 0.09 16.99 -4.67
C ILE A 113 1.33 16.09 -4.48
N PHE A 114 1.21 14.96 -3.81
CA PHE A 114 2.37 14.16 -3.40
C PHE A 114 3.20 13.70 -4.60
N ASP A 115 2.54 13.42 -5.71
CA ASP A 115 3.21 13.08 -6.97
C ASP A 115 4.07 14.20 -7.53
N THR A 116 3.58 15.44 -7.42
CA THR A 116 4.34 16.62 -7.79
C THR A 116 5.53 16.81 -6.85
N ILE A 117 5.36 16.60 -5.55
CA ILE A 117 6.45 16.69 -4.57
C ILE A 117 7.57 15.69 -4.91
N MET A 118 7.23 14.43 -5.14
CA MET A 118 8.18 13.37 -5.51
C MET A 118 8.89 13.66 -6.85
N THR A 119 8.17 14.24 -7.81
CA THR A 119 8.75 14.62 -9.12
C THR A 119 9.73 15.78 -8.96
N ASP A 120 9.31 16.83 -8.27
CA ASP A 120 10.13 18.03 -8.02
C ASP A 120 11.38 17.68 -7.19
N ALA A 121 11.27 16.73 -6.26
CA ALA A 121 12.39 16.28 -5.41
C ALA A 121 13.58 15.70 -6.20
N LYS A 122 13.36 15.20 -7.42
CA LYS A 122 14.46 14.74 -8.30
C LYS A 122 15.42 15.87 -8.69
N SER A 123 14.94 17.11 -8.71
CA SER A 123 15.72 18.30 -9.09
C SER A 123 15.92 19.31 -7.95
N LYS A 124 15.14 19.19 -6.86
CA LYS A 124 15.18 20.08 -5.70
C LYS A 124 15.58 19.30 -4.44
N PRO A 125 16.85 19.38 -4.02
CA PRO A 125 17.35 18.59 -2.89
C PRO A 125 16.63 18.90 -1.57
N GLU A 126 16.06 20.09 -1.40
CA GLU A 126 15.28 20.46 -0.21
C GLU A 126 14.01 19.62 -0.07
N LEU A 127 13.34 19.30 -1.18
CA LEU A 127 12.16 18.41 -1.17
C LEU A 127 12.57 16.95 -0.95
N ALA A 128 13.75 16.55 -1.43
CA ALA A 128 14.30 15.24 -1.12
C ALA A 128 14.60 15.09 0.39
N VAL A 129 15.13 16.14 1.03
CA VAL A 129 15.29 16.20 2.50
C VAL A 129 13.94 16.09 3.20
N PHE A 130 12.92 16.82 2.75
CA PHE A 130 11.57 16.71 3.31
C PHE A 130 11.03 15.27 3.26
N LEU A 131 11.14 14.60 2.12
CA LEU A 131 10.67 13.23 1.94
C LEU A 131 11.47 12.24 2.76
N TYR A 132 12.78 12.44 2.88
CA TYR A 132 13.63 11.64 3.76
C TYR A 132 13.18 11.75 5.22
N LEU A 133 12.99 12.99 5.72
CA LEU A 133 12.52 13.24 7.09
C LEU A 133 11.13 12.63 7.32
N LEU A 134 10.24 12.77 6.33
CA LEU A 134 8.88 12.24 6.39
C LEU A 134 8.88 10.71 6.50
N PHE A 135 9.62 9.99 5.66
CA PHE A 135 9.59 8.52 5.69
C PHE A 135 10.36 7.92 6.86
N ASN A 136 11.51 8.50 7.21
CA ASN A 136 12.36 7.98 8.29
C ASN A 136 11.92 8.40 9.70
N THR A 137 10.98 9.34 9.81
CA THR A 137 10.55 9.97 11.08
C THR A 137 11.69 10.58 11.88
N SER A 138 12.73 11.09 11.20
CA SER A 138 13.89 11.69 11.88
C SER A 138 13.54 13.09 12.41
N PRO A 139 13.79 13.39 13.70
CA PRO A 139 13.56 14.72 14.25
C PRO A 139 14.67 15.72 13.90
N ASP A 140 15.81 15.25 13.38
CA ASP A 140 17.02 16.05 13.19
C ASP A 140 17.34 16.29 11.71
N ILE A 141 17.08 17.52 11.26
CA ILE A 141 17.40 18.00 9.91
C ILE A 141 18.90 18.21 9.69
N GLU A 142 19.67 18.56 10.73
CA GLU A 142 21.11 18.78 10.61
C GLU A 142 21.82 17.46 10.29
N LYS A 143 21.38 16.38 10.96
CA LYS A 143 21.85 15.02 10.67
C LYS A 143 21.53 14.60 9.24
N VAL A 144 20.32 14.89 8.73
CA VAL A 144 19.92 14.55 7.36
C VAL A 144 20.69 15.36 6.31
N ILE A 145 20.90 16.66 6.54
CA ILE A 145 21.71 17.52 5.66
C ILE A 145 23.16 17.03 5.58
N SER A 146 23.68 16.51 6.69
CA SER A 146 25.06 16.03 6.82
C SER A 146 25.27 14.59 6.36
N LEU A 147 24.18 13.88 6.00
CA LEU A 147 24.21 12.47 5.69
C LEU A 147 25.07 12.19 4.45
N THR A 148 26.08 11.35 4.64
CA THR A 148 27.03 10.99 3.59
C THR A 148 26.57 9.76 2.80
N MET A 149 27.14 9.56 1.62
CA MET A 149 26.86 8.38 0.80
C MET A 149 27.26 7.08 1.49
N GLU A 150 28.31 7.09 2.31
CA GLU A 150 28.81 5.91 3.04
C GLU A 150 27.88 5.52 4.20
N GLU A 151 27.22 6.51 4.81
CA GLU A 151 26.28 6.30 5.92
C GLU A 151 24.86 5.99 5.44
N TYR A 152 24.55 6.20 4.16
CA TYR A 152 23.23 5.96 3.63
C TYR A 152 22.93 4.47 3.57
N ILE A 153 21.80 4.09 4.15
CA ILE A 153 21.23 2.76 3.98
C ILE A 153 19.87 2.95 3.31
N PRO A 154 19.65 2.42 2.10
CA PRO A 154 18.37 2.54 1.41
C PRO A 154 17.31 1.69 2.14
N GLU A 155 16.52 2.36 2.97
CA GLU A 155 15.42 1.71 3.71
C GLU A 155 14.11 1.78 2.93
N PHE A 156 13.85 2.83 2.16
CA PHE A 156 12.56 3.06 1.50
C PHE A 156 12.70 3.14 -0.01
N ARG A 157 11.99 2.27 -0.75
CA ARG A 157 11.97 2.25 -2.22
C ARG A 157 11.53 3.58 -2.85
N GLN A 158 10.68 4.33 -2.15
CA GLN A 158 10.26 5.67 -2.57
C GLN A 158 11.44 6.62 -2.68
N LEU A 159 12.44 6.50 -1.80
CA LEU A 159 13.64 7.33 -1.83
C LEU A 159 14.57 6.97 -2.99
N ASP A 160 14.59 5.71 -3.43
CA ASP A 160 15.37 5.28 -4.59
C ASP A 160 14.90 5.94 -5.90
N GLU A 161 13.61 6.29 -6.01
CA GLU A 161 13.08 7.05 -7.16
C GLU A 161 13.61 8.49 -7.24
N ILE A 162 14.10 9.03 -6.11
CA ILE A 162 14.55 10.41 -5.95
C ILE A 162 16.07 10.47 -5.92
N ILE A 163 16.68 9.58 -5.13
CA ILE A 163 18.11 9.44 -4.92
C ILE A 163 18.63 8.49 -5.99
N ARG A 164 18.87 9.03 -7.19
CA ARG A 164 19.36 8.27 -8.36
C ARG A 164 20.82 7.89 -8.22
N TRP A 165 21.11 6.83 -7.47
CA TRP A 165 22.45 6.37 -7.11
C TRP A 165 23.41 6.22 -8.30
N GLU A 166 22.89 5.89 -9.49
CA GLU A 166 23.62 5.74 -10.74
C GLU A 166 24.19 7.06 -11.30
N GLU A 167 23.55 8.20 -10.97
CA GLU A 167 23.93 9.53 -11.46
C GLU A 167 24.94 10.24 -10.54
N PHE A 168 25.41 9.57 -9.47
CA PHE A 168 26.30 10.19 -8.50
C PHE A 168 27.75 10.21 -9.01
N HIS A 169 28.29 11.43 -9.17
CA HIS A 169 29.71 11.63 -9.40
C HIS A 169 30.55 11.10 -8.23
N HIS A 170 31.66 10.41 -8.55
CA HIS A 170 32.67 9.90 -7.59
C HIS A 170 33.24 10.93 -6.60
N ARG A 171 32.98 12.23 -6.78
CA ARG A 171 33.44 13.32 -5.90
C ARG A 171 32.36 13.82 -4.93
N ARG A 172 31.13 13.32 -5.01
CA ARG A 172 30.02 13.78 -4.18
C ARG A 172 30.04 13.05 -2.84
N LYS A 173 30.30 13.80 -1.76
CA LYS A 173 30.33 13.28 -0.39
C LYS A 173 28.93 13.10 0.22
N TYR A 174 28.03 14.04 -0.03
CA TYR A 174 26.72 14.12 0.64
C TYR A 174 25.59 13.61 -0.26
N ILE A 175 24.60 12.95 0.35
CA ILE A 175 23.42 12.43 -0.36
C ILE A 175 22.63 13.54 -1.01
N PHE A 176 22.36 14.64 -0.29
CA PHE A 176 21.60 15.78 -0.79
C PHE A 176 22.58 16.88 -1.19
N ASP A 177 22.54 17.36 -2.43
CA ASP A 177 23.46 18.40 -2.90
C ASP A 177 22.96 19.79 -2.48
N LEU A 178 23.30 20.19 -1.24
CA LEU A 178 22.88 21.45 -0.64
C LEU A 178 24.03 22.45 -0.54
N ASN A 179 25.07 22.26 -1.35
CA ASN A 179 26.30 23.07 -1.30
C ASN A 179 26.98 23.10 0.08
N GLN A 180 27.01 21.97 0.78
CA GLN A 180 27.60 21.82 2.12
C GLN A 180 29.09 22.22 2.19
N SER A 181 29.81 22.20 1.07
CA SER A 181 31.20 22.66 0.99
C SER A 181 31.36 24.19 1.06
N ARG A 182 30.29 24.95 0.79
CA ARG A 182 30.32 26.42 0.69
C ARG A 182 29.53 27.11 1.80
N LYS A 183 28.68 26.38 2.52
CA LYS A 183 27.73 26.93 3.50
C LYS A 183 27.87 26.23 4.84
N ARG A 184 27.67 26.96 5.93
CA ARG A 184 27.61 26.36 7.27
C ARG A 184 26.25 25.68 7.48
N ILE A 185 26.20 24.58 8.23
CA ILE A 185 24.97 23.80 8.49
C ILE A 185 23.78 24.68 8.91
N PRO A 186 23.89 25.63 9.86
CA PRO A 186 22.75 26.48 10.24
C PRO A 186 22.21 27.35 9.10
N GLN A 187 23.06 27.76 8.16
CA GLN A 187 22.63 28.50 6.97
C GLN A 187 21.83 27.60 6.04
N ILE A 188 22.28 26.36 5.84
CA ILE A 188 21.60 25.37 5.01
C ILE A 188 20.24 24.99 5.61
N VAL A 189 20.17 24.76 6.92
CA VAL A 189 18.90 24.50 7.64
C VAL A 189 17.90 25.61 7.38
N ARG A 190 18.33 26.88 7.50
CA ARG A 190 17.47 28.05 7.26
C ARG A 190 17.00 28.11 5.80
N GLU A 191 17.89 27.86 4.85
CA GLU A 191 17.54 27.83 3.42
C GLU A 191 16.54 26.73 3.10
N VAL A 192 16.80 25.49 3.52
CA VAL A 192 15.90 24.34 3.33
C VAL A 192 14.52 24.64 3.92
N THR A 193 14.49 25.14 5.15
CA THR A 193 13.24 25.50 5.86
C THR A 193 12.45 26.56 5.08
N ASN A 194 13.11 27.63 4.63
CA ASN A 194 12.46 28.70 3.88
C ASN A 194 11.96 28.24 2.50
N THR A 195 12.75 27.43 1.80
CA THR A 195 12.36 26.87 0.50
C THR A 195 11.13 25.97 0.64
N LEU A 196 11.09 25.12 1.67
CA LEU A 196 9.96 24.24 1.94
C LEU A 196 8.72 25.04 2.36
N ASP A 197 8.86 26.01 3.27
CA ASP A 197 7.75 26.88 3.67
C ASP A 197 7.16 27.61 2.45
N PHE A 198 8.01 28.20 1.59
CA PHE A 198 7.58 28.84 0.36
C PHE A 198 6.88 27.86 -0.60
N TYR A 199 7.46 26.68 -0.80
CA TYR A 199 6.92 25.65 -1.69
C TYR A 199 5.49 25.25 -1.31
N PHE A 200 5.24 25.02 -0.02
CA PHE A 200 3.93 24.64 0.50
C PHE A 200 2.97 25.83 0.53
N ARG A 201 3.44 27.02 0.91
CA ARG A 201 2.62 28.24 0.98
C ARG A 201 2.01 28.63 -0.35
N VAL A 202 2.79 28.56 -1.44
CA VAL A 202 2.31 28.84 -2.81
C VAL A 202 1.20 27.87 -3.23
N ARG A 203 1.15 26.67 -2.64
CA ARG A 203 0.12 25.64 -2.89
C ARG A 203 -1.02 25.68 -1.88
N ASN A 204 -1.18 26.78 -1.14
CA ASN A 204 -2.18 26.96 -0.10
C ASN A 204 -2.13 25.92 1.03
N ILE A 205 -0.94 25.36 1.28
CA ILE A 205 -0.67 24.48 2.41
C ILE A 205 -0.07 25.34 3.54
N LYS A 206 -0.70 25.32 4.71
CA LYS A 206 -0.38 26.25 5.80
C LYS A 206 -0.01 25.55 7.10
N PHE A 207 1.26 25.62 7.47
CA PHE A 207 1.73 25.24 8.80
C PHE A 207 1.56 26.40 9.79
N PRO A 208 0.92 26.22 10.95
CA PRO A 208 0.67 27.31 11.92
C PRO A 208 1.94 28.04 12.37
N GLU A 209 3.03 27.30 12.59
CA GLU A 209 4.33 27.83 13.04
C GLU A 209 5.38 27.86 11.91
N GLY A 210 4.94 27.71 10.66
CA GLY A 210 5.83 27.49 9.52
C GLY A 210 6.36 26.06 9.45
N PHE A 211 7.21 25.81 8.44
CA PHE A 211 7.85 24.50 8.30
C PHE A 211 8.84 24.23 9.44
N THR A 212 8.66 23.14 10.17
CA THR A 212 9.62 22.64 11.18
C THR A 212 9.70 21.12 11.12
N ASN A 213 10.78 20.53 11.64
CA ASN A 213 10.92 19.06 11.72
C ASN A 213 9.79 18.43 12.53
N LYS A 214 9.34 19.12 13.59
CA LYS A 214 8.20 18.69 14.42
C LYS A 214 6.92 18.66 13.59
N THR A 215 6.73 19.60 12.67
CA THR A 215 5.59 19.63 11.76
C THR A 215 5.58 18.42 10.82
N ILE A 216 6.73 18.00 10.29
CA ILE A 216 6.84 16.79 9.45
C ILE A 216 6.43 15.55 10.25
N LEU A 217 6.92 15.45 11.49
CA LEU A 217 6.59 14.36 12.38
C LEU A 217 5.10 14.35 12.72
N SER A 218 4.50 15.52 12.94
CA SER A 218 3.05 15.67 13.15
C SER A 218 2.22 15.22 11.95
N LEU A 219 2.69 15.48 10.71
CA LEU A 219 2.07 14.98 9.48
C LEU A 219 2.21 13.46 9.36
N TRP A 220 3.39 12.91 9.66
CA TRP A 220 3.61 11.48 9.64
C TRP A 220 2.71 10.77 10.66
N MET A 221 2.61 11.28 11.88
CA MET A 221 1.74 10.73 12.92
C MET A 221 0.26 10.77 12.51
N ALA A 222 -0.18 11.88 11.88
CA ALA A 222 -1.54 11.98 11.34
C ALA A 222 -1.80 10.89 10.30
N LYS A 223 -0.88 10.71 9.35
CA LYS A 223 -1.01 9.67 8.32
C LYS A 223 -0.95 8.26 8.91
N ALA A 224 -0.08 8.03 9.88
CA ALA A 224 0.04 6.76 10.56
C ALA A 224 -1.25 6.37 11.29
N ARG A 225 -1.93 7.34 11.94
CA ARG A 225 -3.28 7.13 12.49
C ARG A 225 -4.30 6.75 11.42
N MET A 226 -4.31 7.43 10.27
CA MET A 226 -5.19 7.08 9.14
C MET A 226 -4.90 5.67 8.57
N CYS A 227 -3.67 5.17 8.75
CA CYS A 227 -3.29 3.80 8.39
C CYS A 227 -3.63 2.74 9.46
N GLY A 228 -4.33 3.13 10.54
CA GLY A 228 -4.71 2.24 11.63
C GLY A 228 -3.56 1.87 12.57
N VAL A 229 -2.49 2.67 12.63
CA VAL A 229 -1.41 2.46 13.61
C VAL A 229 -1.93 2.80 15.01
N LYS A 230 -1.76 1.87 15.97
CA LYS A 230 -2.21 2.05 17.35
C LYS A 230 -1.41 3.14 18.05
N TYR A 231 -2.03 3.84 19.00
CA TYR A 231 -1.35 4.92 19.73
C TYR A 231 -0.12 4.46 20.51
N ALA A 232 -0.18 3.26 21.11
CA ALA A 232 0.94 2.68 21.86
C ALA A 232 2.18 2.49 20.98
N ASP A 233 1.96 2.09 19.72
CA ASP A 233 3.00 1.89 18.70
C ASP A 233 3.57 3.24 18.24
N LEU A 234 2.72 4.24 18.00
CA LEU A 234 3.19 5.59 17.64
C LEU A 234 4.11 6.18 18.71
N LYS A 235 3.75 6.01 19.99
CA LYS A 235 4.59 6.46 21.10
C LYS A 235 5.95 5.73 21.14
N ARG A 236 6.01 4.48 20.67
CA ARG A 236 7.25 3.69 20.62
C ARG A 236 8.15 4.08 19.44
N ILE A 237 7.55 4.43 18.30
CA ILE A 237 8.24 4.71 17.04
C ILE A 237 8.85 6.12 17.03
N VAL A 238 8.17 7.08 17.66
CA VAL A 238 8.53 8.49 17.59
C VAL A 238 9.40 8.91 18.77
N ASP A 239 10.61 9.42 18.50
CA ASP A 239 11.55 9.85 19.54
C ASP A 239 11.12 11.12 20.28
N VAL A 240 10.37 12.00 19.60
CA VAL A 240 9.94 13.30 20.15
C VAL A 240 8.45 13.50 19.86
N ILE A 241 7.63 13.59 20.89
CA ILE A 241 6.19 13.84 20.74
C ILE A 241 5.98 15.33 20.40
N PRO A 242 5.42 15.67 19.22
CA PRO A 242 5.08 17.05 18.87
C PRO A 242 4.00 17.62 19.79
N ALA A 243 3.93 18.95 19.88
CA ALA A 243 2.97 19.64 20.75
C ALA A 243 1.51 19.29 20.40
N GLU A 244 1.22 19.08 19.11
CA GLU A 244 -0.11 18.70 18.65
C GLU A 244 -0.55 17.32 19.12
N TYR A 245 0.38 16.47 19.59
CA TYR A 245 0.13 15.12 20.08
C TYR A 245 0.53 14.95 21.54
N GLU A 246 0.65 16.03 22.32
CA GLU A 246 1.16 15.97 23.69
C GLU A 246 0.35 15.02 24.59
N TYR A 247 -0.95 14.84 24.33
CA TYR A 247 -1.82 13.89 25.01
C TYR A 247 -1.36 12.41 24.88
N PHE A 248 -0.50 12.08 23.90
CA PHE A 248 0.10 10.75 23.78
C PHE A 248 1.04 10.44 24.95
N ARG A 249 1.58 11.46 25.64
CA ARG A 249 2.47 11.25 26.80
C ARG A 249 1.82 10.43 27.90
N LEU A 250 0.49 10.50 28.04
CA LEU A 250 -0.28 9.81 29.06
C LEU A 250 -0.59 8.34 28.72
N LEU A 251 -0.21 7.89 27.51
CA LEU A 251 -0.44 6.51 27.05
C LEU A 251 0.72 5.60 27.38
N LYS A 252 0.46 4.30 27.53
CA LYS A 252 1.50 3.28 27.63
C LYS A 252 2.13 3.05 26.24
N SER A 253 3.45 2.93 26.20
CA SER A 253 4.17 2.58 24.97
C SER A 253 4.17 1.05 24.81
N SER A 254 4.00 0.57 23.57
CA SER A 254 4.15 -0.85 23.25
C SER A 254 5.62 -1.26 23.17
N ILE A 255 5.87 -2.56 23.24
CA ILE A 255 7.18 -3.15 22.99
C ILE A 255 7.17 -3.60 21.54
N LEU A 256 7.96 -2.93 20.70
CA LEU A 256 8.15 -3.28 19.29
C LEU A 256 9.62 -3.58 19.02
N THR A 257 9.85 -4.59 18.20
CA THR A 257 11.13 -4.91 17.58
C THR A 257 11.48 -3.89 16.48
N ALA A 258 12.75 -3.87 16.05
CA ALA A 258 13.18 -3.00 14.95
C ALA A 258 12.43 -3.30 13.65
N ASP A 259 12.20 -4.58 13.35
CA ASP A 259 11.50 -5.02 12.14
C ASP A 259 10.02 -4.60 12.13
N GLU A 260 9.34 -4.65 13.27
CA GLU A 260 7.96 -4.17 13.39
C GLU A 260 7.87 -2.66 13.21
N ILE A 261 8.79 -1.90 13.81
CA ILE A 261 8.89 -0.45 13.63
C ILE A 261 9.08 -0.14 12.13
N MET A 262 10.00 -0.86 11.48
CA MET A 262 10.29 -0.70 10.06
C MET A 262 9.07 -1.04 9.20
N SER A 263 8.39 -2.15 9.48
CA SER A 263 7.16 -2.55 8.79
C SER A 263 6.05 -1.49 8.90
N ILE A 264 5.88 -0.89 10.08
CA ILE A 264 4.92 0.21 10.27
C ILE A 264 5.32 1.43 9.44
N LYS A 265 6.60 1.85 9.50
CA LYS A 265 7.09 2.98 8.70
C LYS A 265 6.90 2.73 7.19
N HIS A 266 7.20 1.53 6.71
CA HIS A 266 6.95 1.14 5.33
C HIS A 266 5.47 1.23 4.95
N ARG A 267 4.57 0.70 5.77
CA ARG A 267 3.12 0.80 5.52
C ARG A 267 2.66 2.27 5.41
N VAL A 268 3.20 3.15 6.26
CA VAL A 268 2.90 4.59 6.18
C VAL A 268 3.52 5.23 4.93
N ALA A 269 4.76 4.90 4.57
CA ALA A 269 5.37 5.38 3.32
C ALA A 269 4.58 4.93 2.08
N GLU A 270 4.18 3.65 2.01
CA GLU A 270 3.33 3.09 0.95
C GLU A 270 1.98 3.80 0.82
N SER A 271 1.44 4.27 1.94
CA SER A 271 0.17 5.01 1.95
C SER A 271 0.28 6.44 1.42
N PHE A 272 1.49 7.02 1.40
CA PHE A 272 1.80 8.31 0.78
C PHE A 272 2.11 8.14 -0.70
N ALA A 273 3.06 7.26 -1.00
CA ALA A 273 3.50 6.93 -2.36
C ALA A 273 3.65 5.42 -2.44
N PRO A 274 2.67 4.71 -3.02
CA PRO A 274 2.81 3.29 -3.29
C PRO A 274 4.08 3.05 -4.10
N SER A 275 4.98 2.22 -3.58
CA SER A 275 6.18 1.82 -4.31
C SER A 275 5.92 0.50 -5.03
N GLY A 276 6.59 0.34 -6.18
CA GLY A 276 6.46 -0.86 -7.00
C GLY A 276 5.28 -0.84 -7.96
N LYS A 277 5.38 -1.71 -8.96
CA LYS A 277 4.41 -1.84 -10.05
C LYS A 277 3.31 -2.81 -9.66
N ARG A 278 2.08 -2.54 -10.11
CA ARG A 278 0.91 -3.39 -9.96
C ARG A 278 0.27 -3.64 -11.32
N TRP A 279 -0.46 -4.75 -11.41
CA TRP A 279 -1.21 -5.10 -12.61
C TRP A 279 -2.56 -4.40 -12.62
N TYR A 280 -2.91 -3.82 -13.76
CA TYR A 280 -4.23 -3.26 -14.06
C TYR A 280 -4.70 -3.77 -15.43
N ALA A 281 -5.99 -3.60 -15.72
CA ALA A 281 -6.55 -3.89 -17.02
C ALA A 281 -7.05 -2.62 -17.71
N ILE A 282 -6.79 -2.53 -19.01
CA ILE A 282 -7.33 -1.53 -19.93
C ILE A 282 -8.34 -2.24 -20.83
N LYS A 283 -9.57 -1.74 -20.88
CA LYS A 283 -10.55 -2.14 -21.90
C LYS A 283 -10.38 -1.24 -23.11
N LEU A 284 -9.95 -1.82 -24.24
CA LEU A 284 -9.93 -1.14 -25.53
C LEU A 284 -11.36 -0.85 -26.00
N ARG A 285 -11.54 0.28 -26.69
CA ARG A 285 -12.81 0.54 -27.38
C ARG A 285 -12.93 -0.33 -28.63
N ARG A 286 -14.17 -0.57 -29.03
CA ARG A 286 -14.49 -1.37 -30.22
C ARG A 286 -13.75 -0.82 -31.45
N GLY A 287 -13.01 -1.68 -32.13
CA GLY A 287 -12.28 -1.37 -33.36
C GLY A 287 -10.88 -0.76 -33.16
N ILE A 288 -10.44 -0.57 -31.91
CA ILE A 288 -9.08 -0.12 -31.61
C ILE A 288 -8.15 -1.34 -31.50
N ALA A 289 -7.12 -1.37 -32.34
CA ALA A 289 -6.08 -2.38 -32.28
C ALA A 289 -5.11 -2.12 -31.12
N TYR A 290 -4.50 -3.18 -30.59
CA TYR A 290 -3.49 -3.10 -29.53
C TYR A 290 -2.31 -2.20 -29.93
N ASP A 291 -1.81 -2.35 -31.15
CA ASP A 291 -0.63 -1.60 -31.62
C ASP A 291 -0.86 -0.09 -31.58
N ILE A 292 -2.09 0.38 -31.84
CA ILE A 292 -2.46 1.80 -31.74
C ILE A 292 -2.32 2.29 -30.29
N LEU A 293 -2.78 1.50 -29.31
CA LEU A 293 -2.61 1.84 -27.90
C LEU A 293 -1.13 1.83 -27.51
N ALA A 294 -0.40 0.79 -27.92
CA ALA A 294 1.01 0.63 -27.58
C ALA A 294 1.85 1.79 -28.13
N ASP A 295 1.69 2.14 -29.41
CA ASP A 295 2.39 3.26 -30.04
C ASP A 295 2.00 4.61 -29.42
N TYR A 296 0.72 4.79 -29.09
CA TYR A 296 0.25 6.01 -28.43
C TYR A 296 0.87 6.20 -27.05
N LEU A 297 0.94 5.13 -26.24
CA LEU A 297 1.58 5.17 -24.93
C LEU A 297 3.10 5.32 -25.05
N LYS A 298 3.73 4.64 -26.01
CA LYS A 298 5.17 4.78 -26.27
C LYS A 298 5.55 6.22 -26.63
N THR A 299 4.68 6.93 -27.34
CA THR A 299 4.91 8.32 -27.77
C THR A 299 4.56 9.33 -26.68
N ASN A 300 3.36 9.23 -26.08
CA ASN A 300 2.81 10.25 -25.18
C ASN A 300 3.07 9.96 -23.70
N PHE A 301 3.65 8.80 -23.40
CA PHE A 301 3.97 8.36 -22.04
C PHE A 301 5.40 7.79 -21.94
N ALA A 302 6.29 8.25 -22.84
CA ALA A 302 7.65 7.73 -23.03
C ALA A 302 8.51 7.72 -21.76
N GLU A 303 8.37 8.72 -20.88
CA GLU A 303 9.13 8.82 -19.62
C GLU A 303 8.96 7.59 -18.71
N TYR A 304 7.79 6.94 -18.76
CA TYR A 304 7.43 5.81 -17.91
C TYR A 304 7.23 4.52 -18.72
N TYR A 305 7.50 4.55 -20.02
CA TYR A 305 7.31 3.43 -20.91
C TYR A 305 8.53 2.51 -20.87
N ASP A 306 8.30 1.23 -20.63
CA ASP A 306 9.26 0.17 -20.87
C ASP A 306 8.56 -1.01 -21.56
N ASP A 307 9.32 -1.94 -22.14
CA ASP A 307 8.76 -3.05 -22.90
C ASP A 307 7.95 -4.05 -22.04
N ARG A 308 7.99 -3.91 -20.71
CA ARG A 308 7.22 -4.71 -19.75
C ARG A 308 5.95 -4.00 -19.30
N LEU A 309 5.73 -2.76 -19.74
CA LEU A 309 4.59 -1.95 -19.34
C LEU A 309 3.28 -2.62 -19.78
N LEU A 310 3.23 -3.14 -21.00
CA LEU A 310 2.01 -3.73 -21.59
C LEU A 310 2.17 -5.23 -21.76
N PHE A 311 1.09 -5.94 -21.47
CA PHE A 311 0.97 -7.37 -21.69
C PHE A 311 -0.37 -7.66 -22.37
N TYR A 312 -0.30 -8.11 -23.63
CA TYR A 312 -1.45 -8.47 -24.44
C TYR A 312 -1.26 -9.86 -25.06
N PRO A 313 -1.65 -10.93 -24.35
CA PRO A 313 -1.37 -12.29 -24.80
C PRO A 313 -2.20 -12.65 -26.04
N GLN A 314 -1.51 -13.18 -27.05
CA GLN A 314 -2.06 -13.60 -28.33
C GLN A 314 -1.76 -15.08 -28.59
N GLN A 315 -2.67 -15.77 -29.26
CA GLN A 315 -2.53 -17.16 -29.67
C GLN A 315 -2.69 -17.30 -31.19
N GLU A 316 -1.90 -18.18 -31.78
CA GLU A 316 -2.07 -18.57 -33.18
C GLU A 316 -3.20 -19.58 -33.31
N VAL A 317 -4.20 -19.24 -34.12
CA VAL A 317 -5.32 -20.12 -34.42
C VAL A 317 -5.24 -20.49 -35.89
N ALA A 318 -4.85 -21.73 -36.16
CA ALA A 318 -4.92 -22.30 -37.49
C ALA A 318 -6.36 -22.70 -37.80
N ARG A 319 -6.98 -22.05 -38.79
CA ARG A 319 -8.30 -22.41 -39.32
C ARG A 319 -8.16 -22.91 -40.74
N ARG A 320 -8.78 -24.04 -41.03
CA ARG A 320 -8.90 -24.53 -42.40
C ARG A 320 -10.05 -23.80 -43.07
N VAL A 321 -9.72 -22.90 -43.99
CA VAL A 321 -10.70 -22.21 -44.84
C VAL A 321 -10.55 -22.81 -46.23
N GLU A 322 -11.58 -23.53 -46.67
CA GLU A 322 -11.57 -24.34 -47.90
C GLU A 322 -10.42 -25.37 -47.94
N LYS A 323 -9.49 -25.24 -48.91
CA LYS A 323 -8.34 -26.13 -49.13
C LYS A 323 -7.04 -25.61 -48.50
N ARG A 324 -7.04 -24.44 -47.83
CA ARG A 324 -5.83 -23.84 -47.25
C ARG A 324 -5.94 -23.74 -45.73
N ILE A 325 -4.83 -23.98 -45.05
CA ILE A 325 -4.70 -23.68 -43.62
C ILE A 325 -4.31 -22.21 -43.53
N VAL A 326 -5.14 -21.42 -42.87
CA VAL A 326 -4.90 -20.00 -42.60
C VAL A 326 -4.63 -19.87 -41.12
N THR A 327 -3.42 -19.45 -40.76
CA THR A 327 -3.05 -19.13 -39.38
C THR A 327 -3.41 -17.68 -39.09
N THR A 328 -4.22 -17.46 -38.06
CA THR A 328 -4.59 -16.10 -37.60
C THR A 328 -4.17 -15.92 -36.15
N VAL A 329 -3.42 -14.85 -35.88
CA VAL A 329 -3.08 -14.45 -34.51
C VAL A 329 -4.29 -13.75 -33.91
N THR A 330 -4.79 -14.24 -32.77
CA THR A 330 -5.94 -13.66 -32.07
C THR A 330 -5.65 -13.47 -30.59
N PRO A 331 -6.15 -12.41 -29.95
CA PRO A 331 -5.96 -12.23 -28.51
C PRO A 331 -6.69 -13.30 -27.70
N ILE A 332 -6.07 -13.76 -26.62
CA ILE A 332 -6.70 -14.73 -25.71
C ILE A 332 -7.90 -14.09 -25.01
N ILE A 333 -7.77 -12.84 -24.58
CA ILE A 333 -8.87 -12.02 -24.04
C ILE A 333 -9.04 -10.80 -24.96
N PRO A 334 -10.07 -10.79 -25.83
CA PRO A 334 -10.29 -9.68 -26.75
C PRO A 334 -10.48 -8.34 -26.04
N ASP A 335 -9.83 -7.31 -26.58
CA ASP A 335 -9.89 -5.91 -26.13
C ASP A 335 -9.44 -5.66 -24.68
N ILE A 336 -8.80 -6.62 -24.01
CA ILE A 336 -8.28 -6.45 -22.64
C ILE A 336 -6.76 -6.48 -22.70
N VAL A 337 -6.15 -5.34 -22.42
CA VAL A 337 -4.70 -5.19 -22.33
C VAL A 337 -4.32 -5.05 -20.86
N PHE A 338 -3.38 -5.85 -20.40
CA PHE A 338 -2.85 -5.72 -19.05
C PHE A 338 -1.71 -4.70 -19.02
N ILE A 339 -1.68 -3.88 -17.99
CA ILE A 339 -0.62 -2.88 -17.78
C ILE A 339 0.04 -3.09 -16.42
N TYR A 340 1.37 -3.13 -16.40
CA TYR A 340 2.18 -3.30 -15.20
C TYR A 340 2.91 -2.00 -14.85
N ILE A 341 2.32 -1.22 -13.96
CA ILE A 341 2.76 0.16 -13.71
C ILE A 341 2.65 0.52 -12.22
N ASN A 342 3.45 1.49 -11.78
CA ASN A 342 3.29 2.06 -10.45
C ASN A 342 1.87 2.67 -10.32
N PRO A 343 1.13 2.38 -9.22
CA PRO A 343 -0.21 2.92 -8.97
C PRO A 343 -0.34 4.44 -9.11
N ARG A 344 0.74 5.19 -8.88
CA ARG A 344 0.76 6.66 -8.97
C ARG A 344 0.56 7.16 -10.40
N TYR A 345 0.88 6.33 -11.39
CA TYR A 345 0.86 6.69 -12.80
C TYR A 345 -0.37 6.18 -13.56
N ILE A 346 -1.13 5.24 -12.99
CA ILE A 346 -2.29 4.65 -13.67
C ILE A 346 -3.36 5.69 -14.01
N ARG A 347 -3.53 6.73 -13.17
CA ARG A 347 -4.44 7.84 -13.46
C ARG A 347 -3.99 8.63 -14.68
N LYS A 348 -2.69 8.86 -14.85
CA LYS A 348 -2.13 9.55 -16.02
C LYS A 348 -2.44 8.75 -17.29
N VAL A 349 -2.23 7.43 -17.25
CA VAL A 349 -2.58 6.53 -18.37
C VAL A 349 -4.07 6.66 -18.72
N ASP A 350 -4.97 6.53 -17.74
CA ASP A 350 -6.42 6.62 -17.98
C ASP A 350 -6.82 7.99 -18.56
N THR A 351 -6.21 9.08 -18.09
CA THR A 351 -6.47 10.44 -18.62
C THR A 351 -5.90 10.68 -20.02
N LEU A 352 -4.86 9.95 -20.43
CA LEU A 352 -4.28 10.04 -21.77
C LEU A 352 -5.12 9.27 -22.79
N ILE A 353 -5.57 8.05 -22.46
CA ILE A 353 -6.23 7.16 -23.43
C ILE A 353 -7.73 7.47 -23.63
N LYS A 354 -8.39 8.06 -22.63
CA LYS A 354 -9.84 8.34 -22.66
C LYS A 354 -10.24 9.42 -23.69
N PRO A 355 -9.58 10.59 -23.75
CA PRO A 355 -9.91 11.64 -24.72
C PRO A 355 -9.76 11.16 -26.17
N GLU A 356 -8.70 10.39 -26.44
CA GLU A 356 -8.42 9.78 -27.76
C GLU A 356 -9.31 8.58 -28.08
N ARG A 357 -10.24 8.23 -27.18
CA ARG A 357 -11.18 7.11 -27.34
C ARG A 357 -10.50 5.76 -27.58
N LEU A 358 -9.27 5.58 -27.11
CA LEU A 358 -8.53 4.31 -27.25
C LEU A 358 -9.07 3.23 -26.30
N GLY A 359 -9.42 3.63 -25.07
CA GLY A 359 -9.90 2.71 -24.05
C GLY A 359 -10.17 3.39 -22.71
N TYR A 360 -10.27 2.59 -21.66
CA TYR A 360 -10.34 3.05 -20.26
C TYR A 360 -9.78 1.98 -19.32
N VAL A 361 -9.24 2.41 -18.18
CA VAL A 361 -8.76 1.50 -17.13
C VAL A 361 -9.95 1.07 -16.25
N PHE A 362 -10.00 -0.22 -15.87
CA PHE A 362 -11.04 -0.73 -14.96
C PHE A 362 -10.97 -0.07 -13.57
N ARG A 363 -12.15 0.17 -12.99
CA ARG A 363 -12.34 0.75 -11.66
C ARG A 363 -13.11 -0.20 -10.77
N ILE A 364 -12.89 -0.10 -9.46
CA ILE A 364 -13.56 -0.93 -8.44
C ILE A 364 -15.07 -0.73 -8.52
N THR A 365 -15.50 0.52 -8.71
CA THR A 365 -16.89 0.91 -8.98
C THR A 365 -16.93 1.90 -10.15
N SER A 366 -18.10 2.11 -10.72
CA SER A 366 -18.31 3.03 -11.86
C SER A 366 -18.19 4.52 -11.52
N GLY A 367 -17.97 4.87 -10.24
CA GLY A 367 -17.87 6.26 -9.79
C GLY A 367 -16.64 7.01 -10.30
N ALA A 368 -16.78 8.33 -10.50
CA ALA A 368 -15.70 9.22 -10.91
C ALA A 368 -14.55 9.26 -9.88
N ASP A 369 -14.88 9.08 -8.60
CA ASP A 369 -13.91 9.05 -7.49
C ASP A 369 -13.48 7.62 -7.10
N SER A 370 -13.96 6.61 -7.82
CA SER A 370 -13.55 5.22 -7.56
C SER A 370 -12.09 4.99 -7.92
N GLY A 371 -11.38 4.28 -7.06
CA GLY A 371 -10.06 3.74 -7.35
C GLY A 371 -10.06 2.76 -8.53
N TYR A 372 -8.87 2.55 -9.11
CA TYR A 372 -8.64 1.58 -10.18
C TYR A 372 -8.56 0.16 -9.63
N SER A 373 -9.07 -0.81 -10.40
CA SER A 373 -9.03 -2.22 -10.03
C SER A 373 -7.62 -2.77 -10.21
N VAL A 374 -7.01 -3.23 -9.12
CA VAL A 374 -5.72 -3.90 -9.12
C VAL A 374 -5.94 -5.39 -9.33
N ILE A 375 -5.16 -6.01 -10.21
CA ILE A 375 -5.09 -7.46 -10.36
C ILE A 375 -4.01 -7.97 -9.42
N ASP A 376 -4.37 -8.88 -8.52
CA ASP A 376 -3.42 -9.52 -7.63
C ASP A 376 -2.33 -10.25 -8.40
N THR A 377 -1.08 -10.09 -7.97
CA THR A 377 0.07 -10.76 -8.61
C THR A 377 -0.13 -12.26 -8.70
N ARG A 378 -0.69 -12.91 -7.66
CA ARG A 378 -0.99 -14.34 -7.67
C ARG A 378 -1.96 -14.73 -8.78
N SER A 379 -3.01 -13.93 -8.99
CA SER A 379 -4.00 -14.14 -10.05
C SER A 379 -3.39 -13.95 -11.43
N MET A 380 -2.56 -12.92 -11.61
CA MET A 380 -1.85 -12.71 -12.87
C MET A 380 -0.86 -13.83 -13.17
N THR A 381 -0.07 -14.26 -12.19
CA THR A 381 0.84 -15.40 -12.33
C THR A 381 0.08 -16.69 -12.67
N GLY A 382 -1.07 -16.94 -12.01
CA GLY A 382 -1.93 -18.08 -12.34
C GLY A 382 -2.45 -18.02 -13.78
N PHE A 383 -2.85 -16.82 -14.25
CA PHE A 383 -3.27 -16.61 -15.63
C PHE A 383 -2.13 -16.86 -16.64
N GLN A 384 -0.94 -16.30 -16.39
CA GLN A 384 0.26 -16.50 -17.23
C GLN A 384 0.64 -17.98 -17.32
N ASN A 385 0.64 -18.69 -16.18
CA ASN A 385 0.89 -20.13 -16.13
C ASN A 385 -0.15 -20.94 -16.93
N MET A 386 -1.42 -20.52 -16.89
CA MET A 386 -2.50 -21.21 -17.60
C MET A 386 -2.39 -21.08 -19.12
N ILE A 387 -1.95 -19.91 -19.62
CA ILE A 387 -1.87 -19.62 -21.05
C ILE A 387 -0.50 -19.91 -21.67
N GLY A 388 0.55 -20.12 -20.86
CA GLY A 388 1.91 -20.39 -21.36
C GLY A 388 2.67 -19.19 -21.91
N ILE A 389 2.07 -18.01 -21.83
CA ILE A 389 2.62 -16.77 -22.36
C ILE A 389 3.04 -15.90 -21.17
N PHE A 390 4.33 -15.63 -21.10
CA PHE A 390 4.93 -14.87 -20.01
C PHE A 390 5.37 -13.48 -20.47
N THR A 391 5.52 -12.58 -19.50
CA THR A 391 6.07 -11.25 -19.75
C THR A 391 7.58 -11.34 -20.06
N PRO A 392 8.18 -10.36 -20.77
CA PRO A 392 9.58 -10.44 -21.24
C PRO A 392 10.64 -10.58 -20.15
N ASP A 393 10.30 -10.36 -18.88
CA ASP A 393 11.15 -10.53 -17.70
C ASP A 393 11.21 -11.97 -17.17
N ILE A 394 10.30 -12.83 -17.60
CA ILE A 394 10.32 -14.25 -17.27
C ILE A 394 11.11 -14.96 -18.37
N LYS A 395 12.42 -15.15 -18.12
CA LYS A 395 13.23 -16.10 -18.90
C LYS A 395 12.78 -17.51 -18.57
N VAL A 396 11.95 -18.09 -19.43
CA VAL A 396 11.76 -19.54 -19.46
C VAL A 396 13.01 -20.11 -20.12
N GLU A 397 14.03 -20.42 -19.32
CA GLU A 397 15.16 -21.21 -19.79
C GLU A 397 14.70 -22.66 -19.91
N LEU A 398 14.64 -23.16 -21.15
CA LEU A 398 14.59 -24.58 -21.45
C LEU A 398 15.92 -25.18 -20.98
N THR A 399 15.99 -25.56 -19.71
CA THR A 399 17.10 -26.32 -19.18
C THR A 399 16.98 -27.74 -19.74
N GLU A 400 18.10 -28.30 -20.24
CA GLU A 400 18.23 -29.72 -20.55
C GLU A 400 18.21 -30.57 -19.27
N GLU A 401 17.25 -30.32 -18.38
CA GLU A 401 16.98 -31.20 -17.26
C GLU A 401 16.21 -32.41 -17.79
N SER A 402 16.92 -33.54 -17.78
CA SER A 402 16.51 -34.92 -18.04
C SER A 402 15.05 -35.13 -18.47
N PRO A 403 14.78 -35.71 -19.66
CA PRO A 403 13.42 -36.03 -20.06
C PRO A 403 12.75 -36.83 -18.94
N VAL A 404 11.58 -36.34 -18.49
CA VAL A 404 10.79 -37.02 -17.47
C VAL A 404 10.45 -38.41 -18.02
N GLY A 405 11.16 -39.43 -17.53
CA GLY A 405 11.08 -40.79 -18.05
C GLY A 405 9.72 -41.41 -17.81
N LEU A 406 9.39 -42.42 -18.62
CA LEU A 406 8.23 -43.28 -18.41
C LEU A 406 8.21 -43.81 -16.97
N GLY A 407 7.04 -43.83 -16.34
CA GLY A 407 6.83 -44.31 -14.96
C GLY A 407 7.00 -43.26 -13.86
N ARG A 408 7.29 -42.00 -14.18
CA ARG A 408 7.44 -40.91 -13.19
C ARG A 408 6.09 -40.30 -12.80
N GLU A 409 5.93 -40.01 -11.52
CA GLU A 409 4.85 -39.18 -11.00
C GLU A 409 5.11 -37.70 -11.31
N VAL A 410 4.08 -37.02 -11.77
CA VAL A 410 4.15 -35.63 -12.23
C VAL A 410 2.93 -34.83 -11.78
N LEU A 411 3.14 -33.54 -11.54
CA LEU A 411 2.10 -32.54 -11.36
C LEU A 411 1.97 -31.77 -12.66
N ILE A 412 0.76 -31.68 -13.19
CA ILE A 412 0.46 -30.81 -14.33
C ILE A 412 0.32 -29.38 -13.80
N THR A 413 1.16 -28.45 -14.27
CA THR A 413 1.19 -27.06 -13.77
C THR A 413 0.48 -26.06 -14.69
N GLY A 414 0.07 -26.46 -15.89
CA GLY A 414 -0.60 -25.61 -16.87
C GLY A 414 -1.64 -26.35 -17.74
N GLY A 415 -2.45 -25.60 -18.50
CA GLY A 415 -3.51 -26.16 -19.34
C GLY A 415 -4.76 -26.66 -18.58
N ILE A 416 -5.68 -27.33 -19.30
CA ILE A 416 -6.99 -27.76 -18.77
C ILE A 416 -6.91 -28.80 -17.64
N MET A 417 -5.76 -29.45 -17.49
CA MET A 417 -5.49 -30.47 -16.47
C MET A 417 -4.56 -29.95 -15.36
N SER A 418 -4.37 -28.63 -15.23
CA SER A 418 -3.54 -28.05 -14.16
C SER A 418 -4.05 -28.47 -12.78
N GLY A 419 -3.12 -28.84 -11.89
CA GLY A 419 -3.39 -29.31 -10.53
C GLY A 419 -3.64 -30.82 -10.39
N TYR A 420 -3.65 -31.58 -11.48
CA TYR A 420 -3.76 -33.04 -11.43
C TYR A 420 -2.38 -33.70 -11.32
N GLU A 421 -2.30 -34.70 -10.45
CA GLU A 421 -1.17 -35.61 -10.32
C GLU A 421 -1.40 -36.85 -11.17
N GLY A 422 -0.33 -37.42 -11.74
CA GLY A 422 -0.43 -38.70 -12.43
C GLY A 422 0.92 -39.25 -12.88
N THR A 423 0.90 -40.44 -13.47
CA THR A 423 2.12 -41.13 -13.92
C THR A 423 2.25 -41.08 -15.44
N ILE A 424 3.42 -40.70 -15.96
CA ILE A 424 3.71 -40.75 -17.39
C ILE A 424 3.81 -42.22 -17.83
N PHE A 425 3.03 -42.65 -18.82
CA PHE A 425 3.06 -44.03 -19.31
C PHE A 425 3.49 -44.21 -20.76
N ASP A 426 3.45 -43.14 -21.57
CA ASP A 426 3.94 -43.14 -22.95
C ASP A 426 4.31 -41.71 -23.38
N ILE A 427 5.28 -41.57 -24.28
CA ILE A 427 5.72 -40.29 -24.86
C ILE A 427 5.89 -40.50 -26.36
N LYS A 428 5.08 -39.83 -27.19
CA LYS A 428 5.24 -39.83 -28.65
C LYS A 428 5.79 -38.51 -29.16
N GLU A 429 6.79 -38.60 -30.01
CA GLU A 429 7.30 -37.44 -30.75
C GLU A 429 6.43 -37.20 -32.00
N GLY A 430 5.66 -36.12 -31.98
CA GLY A 430 5.01 -35.55 -33.17
C GLY A 430 5.80 -34.36 -33.68
N SER A 431 5.57 -33.99 -34.95
CA SER A 431 6.42 -33.09 -35.75
C SER A 431 6.67 -31.68 -35.19
N ASP A 432 6.04 -31.28 -34.08
CA ASP A 432 6.38 -30.08 -33.29
C ASP A 432 5.95 -30.18 -31.79
N ILE A 433 5.42 -31.32 -31.32
CA ILE A 433 4.83 -31.47 -29.98
C ILE A 433 5.08 -32.89 -29.45
N ARG A 434 5.59 -33.00 -28.21
CA ARG A 434 5.63 -34.27 -27.47
C ARG A 434 4.25 -34.56 -26.87
N GLN A 435 3.64 -35.68 -27.27
CA GLN A 435 2.39 -36.15 -26.67
C GLN A 435 2.73 -37.02 -25.46
N ILE A 436 2.33 -36.56 -24.26
CA ILE A 436 2.57 -37.26 -23.00
C ILE A 436 1.26 -37.91 -22.55
N TYR A 437 1.30 -39.20 -22.25
CA TYR A 437 0.13 -39.91 -21.75
C TYR A 437 0.22 -40.12 -20.23
N ILE A 438 -0.82 -39.69 -19.51
CA ILE A 438 -0.84 -39.63 -18.04
C ILE A 438 -1.97 -40.50 -17.46
N ARG A 439 -1.65 -41.35 -16.48
CA ARG A 439 -2.62 -42.17 -15.74
C ARG A 439 -2.95 -41.51 -14.39
N LEU A 440 -4.25 -41.30 -14.11
CA LEU A 440 -4.74 -40.55 -12.93
C LEU A 440 -5.24 -41.43 -11.76
N SER A 441 -5.57 -42.72 -11.96
CA SER A 441 -5.93 -43.64 -10.85
C SER A 441 -5.80 -45.12 -11.22
N ASP A 442 -5.64 -45.99 -10.20
CA ASP A 442 -5.50 -47.46 -10.35
C ASP A 442 -6.82 -48.24 -10.52
N LYS A 443 -7.97 -47.65 -10.12
CA LYS A 443 -9.26 -48.36 -10.09
C LYS A 443 -10.25 -47.93 -11.19
N TYR A 444 -10.02 -46.78 -11.81
CA TYR A 444 -10.83 -46.28 -12.93
C TYR A 444 -9.92 -45.57 -13.95
N SER A 445 -9.90 -46.06 -15.18
CA SER A 445 -9.08 -45.48 -16.25
C SER A 445 -9.86 -44.41 -17.01
N ILE A 446 -9.67 -43.14 -16.66
CA ILE A 446 -9.95 -42.04 -17.60
C ILE A 446 -8.75 -41.94 -18.52
N LYS A 447 -8.91 -42.43 -19.75
CA LYS A 447 -7.92 -42.24 -20.81
C LYS A 447 -8.13 -40.86 -21.40
N ALA A 448 -7.35 -39.87 -20.95
CA ALA A 448 -7.33 -38.55 -21.55
C ALA A 448 -6.11 -38.43 -22.47
N GLU A 449 -6.34 -38.17 -23.75
CA GLU A 449 -5.30 -37.76 -24.68
C GLU A 449 -5.19 -36.23 -24.58
N VAL A 450 -4.18 -35.76 -23.87
CA VAL A 450 -4.00 -34.32 -23.61
C VAL A 450 -2.71 -33.88 -24.27
N LYS A 451 -2.83 -32.94 -25.21
CA LYS A 451 -1.66 -32.22 -25.72
C LYS A 451 -1.21 -31.26 -24.63
N VAL A 452 -0.17 -31.66 -23.90
CA VAL A 452 0.46 -30.83 -22.87
C VAL A 452 1.89 -30.56 -23.33
N GLU A 453 2.23 -29.29 -23.48
CA GLU A 453 3.62 -28.91 -23.78
C GLU A 453 4.51 -29.28 -22.59
N ALA A 454 5.74 -29.72 -22.89
CA ALA A 454 6.65 -30.27 -21.88
C ALA A 454 6.95 -29.28 -20.73
N CYS A 455 6.87 -27.98 -20.98
CA CYS A 455 7.06 -26.92 -19.98
C CYS A 455 5.99 -26.91 -18.86
N PHE A 456 4.84 -27.56 -19.06
CA PHE A 456 3.75 -27.62 -18.08
C PHE A 456 3.75 -28.91 -17.24
N VAL A 457 4.80 -29.72 -17.33
CA VAL A 457 4.92 -30.99 -16.59
C VAL A 457 6.08 -30.89 -15.61
N LYS A 458 5.78 -31.02 -14.32
CA LYS A 458 6.78 -31.02 -13.26
C LYS A 458 6.87 -32.40 -12.62
N ALA A 459 8.08 -32.96 -12.50
CA ALA A 459 8.30 -34.18 -11.74
C ALA A 459 8.00 -33.96 -10.25
N ILE A 460 7.26 -34.88 -9.64
CA ILE A 460 7.10 -34.94 -8.19
C ILE A 460 8.04 -36.06 -7.70
N GLY A 461 8.84 -35.72 -6.68
CA GLY A 461 9.72 -36.67 -5.99
C GLY A 461 8.99 -37.33 -4.84
#